data_AF-A0A0B1TJN6-F1
#
_entry.id   AF-A0A0B1TJN6-F1
#
_cell.length_a   1.000
_cell.length_b   1.000
_cell.length_c   1.000
_cell.angle_alpha   90.00
_cell.angle_beta   90.00
_cell.angle_gamma   90.00
#
_symmetry.space_group_name_H-M   'P 1'
#
loop_
_entity.id
_entity.type
_entity.pdbx_description
1 polymer ?
#
loop_
_entity_poly.entity_id
_entity_poly.type
_entity_poly.pdbx_seq_one_letter_code
_entity_poly.pdbx_strand_id
1 'polypeptide(L)'
;MRYLPHPMIYRILQSLLENFVKVEVFSRTAIVLLFATYSSTTREAICHGIDLCLKNPPEKTIGGTKCGNGIVEPGEECDCGREQCPHSCCDGKTCRLTSNAVCADGDCCDLFTCKVQACPRVDVKT
;
A
#
# COMPACT_ATOMS: atom_id res chain seq x y z
N MET A 1 52.77 -30.62 -8.85
CA MET A 1 51.95 -31.85 -8.85
C MET A 1 51.37 -32.04 -7.45
N ARG A 2 50.05 -31.87 -7.29
CA ARG A 2 49.13 -32.72 -6.50
C ARG A 2 47.71 -32.35 -6.94
N TYR A 3 47.25 -32.96 -8.03
CA TYR A 3 45.84 -32.91 -8.40
C TYR A 3 45.06 -33.67 -7.32
N LEU A 4 44.14 -32.98 -6.65
CA LEU A 4 43.21 -33.60 -5.71
C LEU A 4 42.30 -34.59 -6.47
N PRO A 5 41.98 -35.75 -5.88
CA PRO A 5 41.29 -36.82 -6.58
C PRO A 5 39.85 -36.40 -6.94
N HIS A 6 39.47 -36.77 -8.17
CA HIS A 6 38.22 -36.43 -8.87
C HIS A 6 36.88 -36.73 -8.15
N PRO A 7 36.71 -37.66 -7.17
CA PRO A 7 35.39 -37.92 -6.59
C PRO A 7 34.95 -36.92 -5.51
N MET A 8 35.86 -36.07 -5.00
CA MET A 8 35.51 -35.07 -3.96
C MET A 8 34.94 -33.77 -4.54
N ILE A 9 35.32 -33.41 -5.77
CA ILE A 9 34.78 -32.23 -6.47
C ILE A 9 33.29 -32.42 -6.79
N TYR A 10 32.89 -33.64 -7.18
CA TYR A 10 31.50 -33.93 -7.50
C TYR A 10 30.58 -33.86 -6.27
N ARG A 11 31.08 -34.24 -5.08
CA ARG A 11 30.32 -34.11 -3.83
C ARG A 11 30.14 -32.66 -3.37
N ILE A 12 31.14 -31.82 -3.62
CA ILE A 12 31.03 -30.38 -3.35
C ILE A 12 30.05 -29.73 -4.33
N LEU A 13 30.09 -30.09 -5.62
CA LEU A 13 29.11 -29.63 -6.62
C LEU A 13 27.69 -30.14 -6.34
N GLN A 14 27.52 -31.39 -5.87
CA GLN A 14 26.22 -31.93 -5.44
C GLN A 14 25.67 -31.19 -4.21
N SER A 15 26.52 -30.90 -3.23
CA SER A 15 26.14 -30.14 -2.03
C SER A 15 25.81 -28.67 -2.37
N LEU A 16 26.44 -28.09 -3.38
CA LEU A 16 26.15 -26.73 -3.85
C LEU A 16 24.87 -26.66 -4.69
N LEU A 17 24.55 -27.70 -5.47
CA LEU A 17 23.29 -27.82 -6.22
C LEU A 17 22.07 -28.04 -5.30
N GLU A 18 22.20 -28.82 -4.21
CA GLU A 18 21.12 -28.99 -3.22
C GLU A 18 20.83 -27.73 -2.40
N ASN A 19 21.78 -26.79 -2.31
CA ASN A 19 21.56 -25.47 -1.72
C ASN A 19 20.88 -24.48 -2.70
N PHE A 20 21.03 -24.67 -4.02
CA PHE A 20 20.36 -23.86 -5.04
C PHE A 20 18.89 -24.24 -5.21
N VAL A 21 18.55 -25.53 -5.14
CA VAL A 21 17.16 -26.00 -5.31
C VAL A 21 16.27 -25.68 -4.08
N LYS A 22 16.85 -25.38 -2.91
CA LYS A 22 16.09 -24.83 -1.76
C LYS A 22 15.52 -23.43 -2.01
N VAL A 23 16.03 -22.70 -3.00
CA VAL A 23 15.51 -21.38 -3.40
C VAL A 23 14.24 -21.53 -4.26
N GLU A 24 14.01 -22.69 -4.90
CA GLU A 24 12.85 -22.93 -5.77
C GLU A 24 11.60 -23.44 -5.03
N VAL A 25 11.66 -23.62 -3.70
CA VAL A 25 10.47 -23.85 -2.87
C VAL A 25 10.38 -22.80 -1.77
N PHE A 26 10.48 -21.51 -2.15
CA PHE A 26 9.98 -20.43 -1.31
C PHE A 26 8.45 -20.62 -1.20
N SER A 27 8.05 -21.33 -0.15
CA SER A 27 6.64 -21.58 0.16
C SER A 27 5.86 -20.27 0.08
N ARG A 28 4.64 -20.32 -0.47
CA ARG A 28 3.70 -19.18 -0.50
C ARG A 28 3.56 -18.54 0.89
N THR A 29 3.70 -19.31 1.97
CA THR A 29 3.70 -18.81 3.34
C THR A 29 4.94 -17.98 3.71
N ALA A 30 6.14 -18.28 3.21
CA ALA A 30 7.35 -17.52 3.54
C ALA A 30 7.36 -16.12 2.88
N ILE A 31 6.87 -16.03 1.64
CA ILE A 31 6.69 -14.74 0.94
C ILE A 31 5.64 -13.89 1.67
N VAL A 32 4.52 -14.49 2.07
CA VAL A 32 3.45 -13.80 2.84
C VAL A 32 3.98 -13.30 4.20
N LEU A 33 4.81 -14.08 4.89
CA LEU A 33 5.41 -13.69 6.17
C LEU A 33 6.42 -12.53 6.02
N LEU A 34 7.17 -12.46 4.92
CA LEU A 34 8.07 -11.34 4.63
C LEU A 34 7.29 -10.03 4.41
N PHE A 35 6.19 -10.07 3.67
CA PHE A 35 5.34 -8.88 3.51
C PHE A 35 4.65 -8.48 4.82
N ALA A 36 4.21 -9.45 5.63
CA ALA A 36 3.56 -9.17 6.91
C ALA A 36 4.51 -8.53 7.94
N THR A 37 5.76 -8.99 8.04
CA THR A 37 6.76 -8.41 8.95
C THR A 37 7.34 -7.08 8.45
N TYR A 38 7.48 -6.92 7.13
CA TYR A 38 7.78 -5.62 6.54
C TYR A 38 6.63 -4.62 6.79
N SER A 39 5.38 -5.06 6.69
CA SER A 39 4.19 -4.22 6.97
C SER A 39 4.06 -3.81 8.44
N SER A 40 4.45 -4.65 9.41
CA SER A 40 4.41 -4.28 10.83
C SER A 40 5.43 -3.21 11.18
N THR A 41 6.68 -3.39 10.74
CA THR A 41 7.77 -2.44 10.99
C THR A 41 7.58 -1.10 10.27
N THR A 42 6.97 -1.10 9.08
CA THR A 42 6.59 0.13 8.37
C THR A 42 5.43 0.86 9.02
N ARG A 43 4.44 0.16 9.59
CA ARG A 43 3.33 0.80 10.33
C ARG A 43 3.82 1.59 11.53
N GLU A 44 4.76 1.05 12.30
CA GLU A 44 5.38 1.76 13.43
C GLU A 44 6.07 3.04 12.97
N ALA A 45 6.80 2.98 11.85
CA ALA A 45 7.48 4.16 11.29
C ALA A 45 6.49 5.21 10.75
N ILE A 46 5.41 4.80 10.08
CA ILE A 46 4.32 5.68 9.62
C ILE A 46 3.66 6.41 10.79
N CYS A 47 3.44 5.71 11.92
CA CYS A 47 2.94 6.35 13.15
C CYS A 47 3.88 7.44 13.70
N HIS A 48 5.17 7.37 13.38
CA HIS A 48 6.15 8.42 13.73
C HIS A 48 6.21 9.57 12.71
N GLY A 49 5.32 9.61 11.72
CA GLY A 49 5.16 10.75 10.81
C GLY A 49 6.20 10.80 9.67
N ILE A 50 6.87 9.68 9.35
CA ILE A 50 7.76 9.64 8.18
C ILE A 50 6.99 9.71 6.85
N ASP A 51 5.68 9.49 6.89
CA ASP A 51 4.77 9.46 5.74
C ASP A 51 4.19 10.84 5.40
N LEU A 52 4.56 11.90 6.11
CA LEU A 52 3.99 13.24 5.91
C LEU A 52 4.05 13.71 4.44
N CYS A 53 5.11 13.35 3.72
CA CYS A 53 5.23 13.63 2.28
C CYS A 53 4.23 12.81 1.43
N LEU A 54 3.92 11.58 1.84
CA LEU A 54 3.02 10.66 1.15
C LEU A 54 1.54 10.97 1.38
N LYS A 55 1.20 11.85 2.33
CA LYS A 55 -0.19 12.26 2.60
C LYS A 55 -0.75 13.21 1.56
N ASN A 56 0.11 13.83 0.74
CA ASN A 56 -0.34 14.72 -0.32
C ASN A 56 -0.72 13.89 -1.56
N PRO A 57 -1.99 13.94 -2.00
CA PRO A 57 -2.39 13.27 -3.23
C PRO A 57 -1.70 13.92 -4.45
N PRO A 58 -1.40 13.14 -5.49
CA PRO A 58 -0.83 13.67 -6.72
C PRO A 58 -1.85 14.53 -7.47
N GLU A 59 -1.38 15.61 -8.11
CA GLU A 59 -2.26 16.53 -8.87
C GLU A 59 -2.74 15.93 -10.20
N LYS A 60 -1.99 14.97 -10.77
CA LYS A 60 -2.29 14.31 -12.05
C LYS A 60 -1.87 12.85 -12.02
N THR A 61 -2.72 11.97 -12.54
CA THR A 61 -2.36 10.56 -12.77
C THR A 61 -1.98 10.32 -14.24
N ILE A 62 -1.13 9.31 -14.46
CA ILE A 62 -0.83 8.82 -15.81
C ILE A 62 -1.84 7.72 -16.13
N GLY A 63 -2.79 8.02 -17.03
CA GLY A 63 -3.89 7.10 -17.36
C GLY A 63 -5.23 7.81 -17.62
N GLY A 64 -5.33 9.09 -17.26
CA GLY A 64 -6.55 9.89 -17.37
C GLY A 64 -7.50 9.65 -16.19
N THR A 65 -8.54 10.49 -16.11
CA THR A 65 -9.55 10.44 -15.04
C THR A 65 -10.23 9.08 -14.97
N LYS A 66 -10.19 8.42 -13.82
CA LYS A 66 -10.84 7.14 -13.60
C LYS A 66 -11.48 7.03 -12.21
N CYS A 67 -12.79 7.22 -12.18
CA CYS A 67 -13.59 6.99 -10.99
C CYS A 67 -13.42 5.58 -10.40
N GLY A 68 -13.24 5.53 -9.08
CA GLY A 68 -13.05 4.31 -8.31
C GLY A 68 -11.59 3.89 -8.20
N ASN A 69 -10.63 4.77 -8.50
CA ASN A 69 -9.20 4.52 -8.31
C ASN A 69 -8.67 5.08 -6.96
N GLY A 70 -9.50 5.85 -6.25
CA GLY A 70 -9.19 6.46 -4.95
C GLY A 70 -8.40 7.75 -5.05
N ILE A 71 -8.35 8.37 -6.22
CA ILE A 71 -7.66 9.63 -6.48
C ILE A 71 -8.69 10.60 -7.04
N VAL A 72 -8.89 11.73 -6.35
CA VAL A 72 -9.81 12.76 -6.86
C VAL A 72 -9.15 13.49 -8.03
N GLU A 73 -9.69 13.25 -9.21
CA GLU A 73 -9.17 13.79 -10.47
C GLU A 73 -10.08 14.90 -11.04
N PRO A 74 -9.62 15.69 -12.03
CA PRO A 74 -10.46 16.73 -12.63
C PRO A 74 -11.78 16.17 -13.16
N GLY A 75 -12.91 16.73 -12.67
CA GLY A 75 -14.27 16.29 -13.00
C GLY A 75 -14.94 15.47 -11.89
N GLU A 76 -14.20 15.05 -10.88
CA GLU A 76 -14.69 14.31 -9.72
C GLU A 76 -14.79 15.23 -8.48
N GLU A 77 -15.73 14.92 -7.59
CA GLU A 77 -15.90 15.62 -6.30
C GLU A 77 -15.42 14.76 -5.13
N CYS A 78 -15.31 13.44 -5.33
CA CYS A 78 -14.82 12.45 -4.37
C CYS A 78 -14.45 11.14 -5.09
N ASP A 79 -13.57 10.34 -4.50
CA ASP A 79 -13.32 8.96 -4.93
C ASP A 79 -12.95 8.09 -3.71
N CYS A 80 -13.68 6.99 -3.49
CA CYS A 80 -13.48 6.07 -2.37
C CYS A 80 -12.79 4.75 -2.76
N GLY A 81 -12.25 4.66 -3.98
CA GLY A 81 -11.46 3.53 -4.50
C GLY A 81 -12.27 2.32 -4.98
N ARG A 82 -13.60 2.45 -5.12
CA ARG A 82 -14.51 1.39 -5.58
C ARG A 82 -15.91 1.93 -5.85
N GLU A 83 -16.70 1.18 -6.61
CA GLU A 83 -18.09 1.57 -6.91
C GLU A 83 -19.00 1.68 -5.67
N GLN A 84 -18.74 0.89 -4.63
CA GLN A 84 -19.54 0.86 -3.40
C GLN A 84 -18.71 1.36 -2.22
N CYS A 85 -18.86 2.64 -1.90
CA CYS A 85 -18.17 3.27 -0.77
C CYS A 85 -18.65 2.71 0.58
N PRO A 86 -17.77 2.67 1.59
CA PRO A 86 -18.13 2.23 2.94
C PRO A 86 -18.95 3.28 3.72
N HIS A 87 -19.10 4.49 3.19
CA HIS A 87 -19.88 5.60 3.75
C HIS A 87 -20.79 6.19 2.67
N SER A 88 -21.80 6.94 3.08
CA SER A 88 -22.80 7.55 2.18
C SER A 88 -22.37 8.88 1.57
N CYS A 89 -21.21 9.42 1.94
CA CYS A 89 -20.79 10.75 1.50
C CYS A 89 -20.43 10.86 0.02
N CYS A 90 -20.00 9.76 -0.60
CA CYS A 90 -19.62 9.69 -2.00
C CYS A 90 -20.47 8.64 -2.73
N ASP A 91 -20.98 8.98 -3.90
CA ASP A 91 -21.51 8.00 -4.84
C ASP A 91 -20.35 7.43 -5.66
N GLY A 92 -19.85 6.26 -5.27
CA GLY A 92 -18.71 5.61 -5.91
C GLY A 92 -18.92 5.21 -7.37
N LYS A 93 -20.16 5.26 -7.89
CA LYS A 93 -20.41 5.03 -9.33
C LYS A 93 -20.22 6.29 -10.17
N THR A 94 -20.43 7.44 -9.57
CA THR A 94 -20.38 8.73 -10.28
C THR A 94 -19.20 9.60 -9.84
N CYS A 95 -18.52 9.23 -8.75
CA CYS A 95 -17.46 10.01 -8.11
C CYS A 95 -17.92 11.44 -7.77
N ARG A 96 -19.18 11.55 -7.32
CA ARG A 96 -19.81 12.79 -6.90
C ARG A 96 -20.25 12.71 -5.44
N LEU A 97 -20.27 13.87 -4.79
CA LEU A 97 -20.79 13.98 -3.44
C LEU A 97 -22.30 13.72 -3.45
N THR A 98 -22.80 13.03 -2.43
CA THR A 98 -24.25 12.86 -2.27
C THR A 98 -24.90 14.16 -1.79
N SER A 99 -26.22 14.28 -1.93
CA SER A 99 -26.98 15.56 -1.94
C SER A 99 -26.88 16.47 -0.70
N ASN A 100 -26.08 16.15 0.31
CA ASN A 100 -25.81 16.99 1.48
C ASN A 100 -24.35 16.92 1.96
N ALA A 101 -23.50 16.16 1.28
CA ALA A 101 -22.10 15.99 1.62
C ALA A 101 -21.30 17.22 1.20
N VAL A 102 -20.41 17.66 2.07
CA VAL A 102 -19.44 18.74 1.82
C VAL A 102 -18.03 18.16 1.68
N CYS A 103 -17.81 16.97 2.22
CA CYS A 103 -16.60 16.18 2.10
C CYS A 103 -16.98 14.70 2.04
N ALA A 104 -16.05 13.86 1.58
CA ALA A 104 -16.22 12.41 1.59
C ALA A 104 -14.92 11.62 1.82
N ASP A 105 -13.79 12.30 2.06
CA ASP A 105 -12.51 11.69 2.38
C ASP A 105 -11.65 12.66 3.21
N GLY A 106 -10.56 12.15 3.79
CA GLY A 106 -9.57 12.89 4.57
C GLY A 106 -9.87 12.98 6.07
N ASP A 107 -8.81 13.21 6.85
CA ASP A 107 -8.86 13.24 8.33
C ASP A 107 -9.79 14.32 8.90
N CYS A 108 -10.12 15.33 8.09
CA CYS A 108 -10.98 16.44 8.46
C CYS A 108 -12.46 16.19 8.12
N CYS A 109 -12.81 15.06 7.52
CA CYS A 109 -14.18 14.73 7.17
C CYS A 109 -14.78 13.76 8.19
N ASP A 110 -15.93 14.13 8.77
CA ASP A 110 -16.75 13.16 9.48
C ASP A 110 -17.54 12.34 8.46
N LEU A 111 -17.17 11.08 8.26
CA LEU A 111 -17.79 10.17 7.28
C LEU A 111 -19.21 9.72 7.66
N PHE A 112 -19.69 10.04 8.86
CA PHE A 112 -21.08 9.80 9.26
C PHE A 112 -21.99 10.98 8.90
N THR A 113 -21.52 12.22 9.07
CA THR A 113 -22.30 13.43 8.77
C THR A 113 -21.97 14.05 7.42
N CYS A 114 -20.86 13.63 6.80
CA CYS A 114 -20.30 14.17 5.56
C CYS A 114 -20.01 15.67 5.64
N LYS A 115 -19.67 16.15 6.84
CA LYS A 115 -19.31 17.53 7.13
C LYS A 115 -17.85 17.60 7.56
N VAL A 116 -17.26 18.76 7.29
CA VAL A 116 -15.94 19.10 7.80
C VAL A 116 -16.00 19.26 9.31
N GLN A 117 -15.07 18.60 9.99
CA GLN A 117 -14.82 18.72 11.43
C GLN A 117 -13.43 19.34 11.67
N ALA A 118 -13.12 19.61 12.94
CA ALA A 118 -11.77 20.03 13.29
C ALA A 118 -10.77 18.91 12.95
N CYS A 119 -9.85 19.17 12.02
CA CYS A 119 -8.80 18.22 11.68
C CYS A 119 -7.96 17.88 12.91
N PRO A 120 -7.55 16.62 13.12
CA PRO A 120 -6.51 16.29 14.08
C PRO A 120 -5.26 17.12 13.76
N ARG A 121 -4.79 17.94 14.71
CA ARG A 121 -3.46 18.55 14.57
C ARG A 121 -2.43 17.43 14.70
N VAL A 122 -1.74 17.15 13.61
CA VAL A 122 -0.53 16.33 13.66
C VAL A 122 0.55 17.22 14.25
N ASP A 123 0.71 17.17 15.57
CA ASP A 123 1.84 17.80 16.24
C ASP A 123 3.11 17.05 15.81
N VAL A 124 3.78 17.56 14.77
CA VAL A 124 5.09 17.07 14.36
C VAL A 124 6.05 17.40 15.49
N LYS A 125 6.32 16.39 16.33
CA LYS A 125 7.34 16.49 17.38
C LYS A 125 8.68 16.59 16.65
N THR A 126 9.12 17.83 16.47
CA THR A 126 10.40 18.20 15.87
C THR A 126 11.55 17.79 16.76
#